data_AF-A0A8J5KTU6-F1
#
_entry.id   AF-A0A8J5KTU6-F1
#
_cell.length_a   1.000
_cell.length_b   1.000
_cell.length_c   1.000
_cell.angle_alpha   90.00
_cell.angle_beta   90.00
_cell.angle_gamma   90.00
#
_symmetry.space_group_name_H-M   'P 1'
#
loop_
_entity.id
_entity.type
_entity.pdbx_description
1 polymer ?
#
loop_
_entity_poly.entity_id
_entity_poly.type
_entity_poly.pdbx_seq_one_letter_code
_entity_poly.pdbx_strand_id
1 'polypeptide(L)'
;MYIWSHFLFPIVCGKSNVNPQSRDLVLQLVERILSGPKAQTILLNGAVRKGERIVPPAVLDLLMRATFPTSTARVKATERFETFYPTLKELARTGSGTKTTKQASQQLLPFAIQAIQENNSELTKEAMDLFIWCLTQNAECYKQWEKLYVENVGATIIVLRKLSTEWRNYSAKISPDTLKVTLKHLRAKVTSCSYCYLLSIPPMLRKYGFHLVLSGNRYYISDQGDFLEIDEQWQSRPRGGRKRKCPSIGSFCRKRIVSPEQASTLMYNVLRNIMQAEFCWWDEIE
;
A
#
# COMPACT_ATOMS: atom_id res chain seq x y z
N MET A 1 -25.33 2.73 -14.86
CA MET A 1 -24.19 2.84 -13.93
C MET A 1 -24.10 1.70 -12.94
N TYR A 2 -25.08 1.52 -12.04
CA TYR A 2 -24.99 0.47 -11.00
C TYR A 2 -24.70 -0.93 -11.55
N ILE A 3 -25.47 -1.39 -12.56
CA ILE A 3 -25.23 -2.70 -13.19
C ILE A 3 -23.84 -2.79 -13.82
N TRP A 4 -23.39 -1.68 -14.42
CA TRP A 4 -22.09 -1.60 -15.06
C TRP A 4 -20.95 -1.78 -14.05
N SER A 5 -20.99 -1.08 -12.92
CA SER A 5 -19.94 -1.12 -11.92
C SER A 5 -19.92 -2.41 -11.10
N HIS A 6 -21.10 -2.93 -10.72
CA HIS A 6 -21.18 -4.12 -9.85
C HIS A 6 -20.98 -5.44 -10.61
N PHE A 7 -21.38 -5.50 -11.89
CA PHE A 7 -21.40 -6.77 -12.62
C PHE A 7 -20.58 -6.73 -13.91
N LEU A 8 -20.80 -5.76 -14.79
CA LEU A 8 -20.17 -5.79 -16.12
C LEU A 8 -18.66 -5.51 -16.07
N PHE A 9 -18.27 -4.46 -15.34
CA PHE A 9 -16.89 -4.02 -15.27
C PHE A 9 -15.97 -5.04 -14.57
N PRO A 10 -16.33 -5.62 -13.39
CA PRO A 10 -15.51 -6.64 -12.75
C PRO A 10 -15.29 -7.89 -13.62
N ILE A 11 -16.29 -8.31 -14.39
CA ILE A 11 -16.17 -9.45 -15.31
C ILE A 11 -15.13 -9.15 -16.39
N VAL A 12 -15.12 -7.92 -16.90
CA VAL A 12 -14.26 -7.51 -18.01
C VAL A 12 -12.82 -7.21 -17.58
N CYS A 13 -12.61 -6.73 -16.35
CA CYS A 13 -11.29 -6.39 -15.84
C CYS A 13 -10.65 -7.47 -14.96
N GLY A 14 -11.43 -8.44 -14.46
CA GLY A 14 -10.94 -9.47 -13.52
C GLY A 14 -10.37 -10.74 -14.16
N LYS A 15 -10.45 -10.92 -15.49
CA LYS A 15 -10.01 -12.16 -16.17
C LYS A 15 -9.08 -11.84 -17.34
N SER A 16 -8.01 -12.63 -17.50
CA SER A 16 -7.02 -12.46 -18.58
C SER A 16 -7.55 -12.81 -19.98
N ASN A 17 -8.64 -13.61 -20.07
CA ASN A 17 -9.17 -14.16 -21.32
C ASN A 17 -10.52 -13.54 -21.75
N VAL A 18 -10.77 -12.28 -21.41
CA VAL A 18 -12.03 -11.61 -21.77
C VAL A 18 -12.03 -11.26 -23.26
N ASN A 19 -13.15 -11.55 -23.93
CA ASN A 19 -13.37 -11.16 -25.32
C ASN A 19 -13.17 -9.63 -25.50
N PRO A 20 -12.23 -9.19 -26.36
CA PRO A 20 -11.99 -7.78 -26.64
C PRO A 20 -13.24 -7.00 -27.04
N GLN A 21 -14.18 -7.63 -27.77
CA GLN A 21 -15.44 -7.00 -28.17
C GLN A 21 -16.35 -6.72 -26.97
N SER A 22 -16.46 -7.68 -26.04
CA SER A 22 -17.24 -7.49 -24.81
C SER A 22 -16.63 -6.38 -23.94
N ARG A 23 -15.30 -6.32 -23.86
CA ARG A 23 -14.59 -5.23 -23.18
C ARG A 23 -14.91 -3.88 -23.82
N ASP A 24 -14.87 -3.81 -25.14
CA ASP A 24 -15.16 -2.60 -25.89
C ASP A 24 -16.59 -2.09 -25.66
N LEU A 25 -17.60 -2.97 -25.75
CA LEU A 25 -19.01 -2.63 -25.50
C LEU A 25 -19.24 -2.12 -24.07
N VAL A 26 -18.59 -2.74 -23.07
CA VAL A 26 -18.68 -2.31 -21.67
C VAL A 26 -18.06 -0.93 -21.49
N LEU A 27 -16.96 -0.62 -22.18
CA LEU A 27 -16.36 0.71 -22.15
C LEU A 27 -17.23 1.75 -22.87
N GLN A 28 -17.78 1.43 -24.04
CA GLN A 28 -18.68 2.32 -24.78
C GLN A 28 -19.92 2.68 -23.96
N LEU A 29 -20.45 1.71 -23.20
CA LEU A 29 -21.61 1.94 -22.34
C LEU A 29 -21.32 3.00 -21.26
N VAL A 30 -20.19 2.93 -20.57
CA VAL A 30 -19.86 3.92 -19.53
C VAL A 30 -19.57 5.29 -20.13
N GLU A 31 -18.86 5.34 -21.26
CA GLU A 31 -18.59 6.60 -21.96
C GLU A 31 -19.88 7.29 -22.37
N ARG A 32 -20.84 6.55 -22.92
CA ARG A 32 -22.15 7.10 -23.32
C ARG A 32 -22.96 7.60 -22.13
N ILE A 33 -22.85 6.93 -20.98
CA ILE A 33 -23.53 7.39 -19.76
C ILE A 33 -22.89 8.69 -19.25
N LEU A 34 -21.55 8.76 -19.25
CA LEU A 34 -20.82 9.91 -18.74
C LEU A 34 -20.82 11.11 -19.71
N SER A 35 -20.98 10.88 -21.01
CA SER A 35 -21.12 11.94 -22.03
C SER A 35 -22.44 12.70 -21.94
N GLY A 36 -23.41 12.21 -21.15
CA GLY A 36 -24.70 12.87 -20.98
C GLY A 36 -24.57 14.23 -20.28
N PRO A 37 -25.27 15.28 -20.74
CA PRO A 37 -25.28 16.56 -20.03
C PRO A 37 -25.83 16.35 -18.62
N LYS A 38 -25.15 16.90 -17.59
CA LYS A 38 -25.49 16.73 -16.16
C LYS A 38 -25.35 15.28 -15.65
N ALA A 39 -24.77 14.35 -16.40
CA ALA A 39 -24.58 12.97 -15.93
C ALA A 39 -23.77 12.94 -14.63
N GLN A 40 -22.67 13.69 -14.55
CA GLN A 40 -21.82 13.75 -13.35
C GLN A 40 -22.61 14.25 -12.13
N THR A 41 -23.39 15.32 -12.24
CA THR A 41 -24.14 15.86 -11.09
C THR A 41 -25.25 14.90 -10.64
N ILE A 42 -25.96 14.27 -11.57
CA ILE A 42 -26.97 13.26 -11.27
C ILE A 42 -26.35 12.06 -10.55
N LEU A 43 -25.17 11.60 -11.03
CA LEU A 43 -24.48 10.46 -10.45
C LEU A 43 -23.87 10.79 -9.08
N LEU A 44 -23.32 11.99 -8.88
CA LEU A 44 -22.79 12.42 -7.58
C LEU A 44 -23.90 12.55 -6.54
N ASN A 45 -25.04 13.15 -6.90
CA ASN A 45 -26.21 13.23 -6.02
C ASN A 45 -26.78 11.84 -5.69
N GLY A 46 -26.61 10.89 -6.61
CA GLY A 46 -27.03 9.50 -6.45
C GLY A 46 -25.92 8.53 -6.03
N ALA A 47 -24.74 9.01 -5.61
CA ALA A 47 -23.54 8.17 -5.47
C ALA A 47 -23.73 7.00 -4.49
N VAL A 48 -24.58 7.19 -3.48
CA VAL A 48 -25.03 6.14 -2.57
C VAL A 48 -26.55 6.16 -2.49
N ARG A 49 -27.20 5.02 -2.75
CA ARG A 49 -28.66 4.85 -2.65
C ARG A 49 -28.96 3.62 -1.81
N LYS A 50 -29.83 3.76 -0.79
CA LYS A 50 -30.20 2.67 0.13
C LYS A 50 -28.99 1.97 0.78
N GLY A 51 -27.92 2.72 1.06
CA GLY A 51 -26.67 2.19 1.64
C GLY A 51 -25.71 1.59 0.60
N GLU A 52 -26.14 1.38 -0.64
CA GLU A 52 -25.31 0.83 -1.70
C GLU A 52 -24.67 1.93 -2.55
N ARG A 53 -23.37 1.77 -2.82
CA ARG A 53 -22.58 2.73 -3.57
C ARG A 53 -22.61 2.39 -5.05
N ILE A 54 -22.75 3.40 -5.92
CA ILE A 54 -22.67 3.21 -7.37
C ILE A 54 -21.32 2.61 -7.74
N VAL A 55 -20.21 3.12 -7.20
CA VAL A 55 -18.87 2.56 -7.41
C VAL A 55 -18.33 2.00 -6.09
N PRO A 56 -18.40 0.67 -5.88
CA PRO A 56 -17.84 0.02 -4.70
C PRO A 56 -16.32 0.20 -4.58
N PRO A 57 -15.74 0.14 -3.37
CA PRO A 57 -14.29 0.19 -3.16
C PRO A 57 -13.47 -0.80 -4.00
N ALA A 58 -13.91 -2.06 -4.09
CA ALA A 58 -13.23 -3.06 -4.90
C ALA A 58 -13.26 -2.73 -6.41
N VAL A 59 -14.32 -2.06 -6.87
CA VAL A 59 -14.45 -1.62 -8.26
C VAL A 59 -13.53 -0.44 -8.54
N LEU A 60 -13.40 0.51 -7.60
CA LEU A 60 -12.44 1.61 -7.71
C LEU A 60 -11.01 1.09 -7.80
N ASP A 61 -10.69 0.07 -7.02
CA ASP A 61 -9.38 -0.58 -7.02
C ASP A 61 -9.05 -1.26 -8.35
N LEU A 62 -10.01 -1.99 -8.93
CA LEU A 62 -9.90 -2.53 -10.29
C LEU A 62 -9.77 -1.44 -11.37
N LEU A 63 -10.54 -0.34 -11.24
CA LEU A 63 -10.43 0.81 -12.14
C LEU A 63 -9.04 1.44 -12.08
N MET A 64 -8.53 1.68 -10.88
CA MET A 64 -7.20 2.25 -10.66
C MET A 64 -6.12 1.41 -11.35
N ARG A 65 -6.14 0.07 -11.19
CA ARG A 65 -5.19 -0.82 -11.89
C ARG A 65 -5.38 -0.85 -13.40
N ALA A 66 -6.61 -0.75 -13.89
CA ALA A 66 -6.90 -0.71 -15.32
C ALA A 66 -6.46 0.62 -15.98
N THR A 67 -6.53 1.72 -15.23
CA THR A 67 -6.10 3.05 -15.66
C THR A 67 -4.59 3.20 -15.64
N PHE A 68 -3.90 2.64 -14.63
CA PHE A 68 -2.44 2.75 -14.48
C PHE A 68 -1.76 1.37 -14.60
N PRO A 69 -1.82 0.70 -15.77
CA PRO A 69 -1.07 -0.53 -15.98
C PRO A 69 0.43 -0.25 -16.10
N THR A 70 1.27 -1.30 -16.09
CA THR A 70 2.69 -1.14 -16.45
C THR A 70 2.80 -0.71 -17.92
N SER A 71 3.86 0.03 -18.26
CA SER A 71 4.07 0.55 -19.63
C SER A 71 3.95 -0.53 -20.72
N THR A 72 4.43 -1.75 -20.45
CA THR A 72 4.33 -2.90 -21.36
C THR A 72 2.92 -3.49 -21.51
N ALA A 73 2.02 -3.22 -20.56
CA ALA A 73 0.64 -3.72 -20.56
C ALA A 73 -0.37 -2.64 -21.02
N ARG A 74 0.11 -1.46 -21.41
CA ARG A 74 -0.74 -0.36 -21.90
C ARG A 74 -1.35 -0.74 -23.25
N VAL A 75 -2.66 -0.57 -23.37
CA VAL A 75 -3.44 -0.88 -24.59
C VAL A 75 -4.32 0.31 -24.96
N LYS A 76 -4.91 0.32 -26.16
CA LYS A 76 -5.86 1.39 -26.57
C LYS A 76 -6.99 1.62 -25.55
N ALA A 77 -7.43 0.58 -24.85
CA ALA A 77 -8.43 0.70 -23.81
C ALA A 77 -7.95 1.53 -22.60
N THR A 78 -6.63 1.65 -22.34
CA THR A 78 -6.08 2.42 -21.22
C THR A 78 -6.41 3.92 -21.35
N GLU A 79 -6.31 4.49 -22.54
CA GLU A 79 -6.67 5.91 -22.80
C GLU A 79 -8.14 6.20 -22.46
N ARG A 80 -9.00 5.21 -22.72
CA ARG A 80 -10.42 5.28 -22.37
C ARG A 80 -10.62 5.28 -20.85
N PHE A 81 -9.92 4.38 -20.14
CA PHE A 81 -9.92 4.37 -18.67
C PHE A 81 -9.45 5.70 -18.09
N GLU A 82 -8.38 6.30 -18.62
CA GLU A 82 -7.89 7.61 -18.18
C GLU A 82 -8.93 8.71 -18.34
N THR A 83 -9.74 8.65 -19.40
CA THR A 83 -10.77 9.66 -19.70
C THR A 83 -11.87 9.70 -18.64
N PHE A 84 -12.38 8.55 -18.21
CA PHE A 84 -13.50 8.51 -17.24
C PHE A 84 -13.09 8.21 -15.79
N TYR A 85 -11.84 7.80 -15.55
CA TYR A 85 -11.35 7.48 -14.21
C TYR A 85 -11.55 8.60 -13.18
N PRO A 86 -11.24 9.88 -13.47
CA PRO A 86 -11.42 10.97 -12.50
C PRO A 86 -12.87 11.05 -11.98
N THR A 87 -13.85 10.94 -12.89
CA THR A 87 -15.28 10.97 -12.53
C THR A 87 -15.68 9.76 -11.70
N LEU A 88 -15.23 8.55 -12.07
CA LEU A 88 -15.55 7.34 -11.31
C LEU A 88 -14.86 7.31 -9.93
N LYS A 89 -13.63 7.84 -9.83
CA LYS A 89 -12.91 8.03 -8.57
C LYS A 89 -13.67 8.99 -7.64
N GLU A 90 -14.19 10.09 -8.18
CA GLU A 90 -15.01 11.03 -7.42
C GLU A 90 -16.31 10.38 -6.93
N LEU A 91 -16.98 9.60 -7.77
CA LEU A 91 -18.19 8.85 -7.39
C LEU A 91 -17.93 7.82 -6.30
N ALA A 92 -16.80 7.13 -6.36
CA ALA A 92 -16.40 6.15 -5.34
C ALA A 92 -16.11 6.82 -3.99
N ARG A 93 -15.52 8.02 -4.01
CA ARG A 93 -15.20 8.80 -2.80
C ARG A 93 -16.39 9.54 -2.21
N THR A 94 -17.37 9.92 -3.04
CA THR A 94 -18.54 10.71 -2.63
C THR A 94 -19.56 9.85 -1.88
N GLY A 95 -19.75 10.08 -0.59
CA GLY A 95 -20.79 9.42 0.21
C GLY A 95 -22.07 10.25 0.35
N SER A 96 -23.18 9.59 0.69
CA SER A 96 -24.41 10.25 1.17
C SER A 96 -24.25 10.67 2.65
N GLY A 97 -23.23 11.50 2.92
CA GLY A 97 -22.86 11.97 4.25
C GLY A 97 -21.63 11.28 4.87
N THR A 98 -21.17 11.82 6.00
CA THR A 98 -19.87 11.50 6.62
C THR A 98 -19.70 10.02 6.99
N LYS A 99 -20.76 9.35 7.45
CA LYS A 99 -20.72 7.92 7.82
C LYS A 99 -20.36 7.02 6.64
N THR A 100 -20.99 7.24 5.49
CA THR A 100 -20.77 6.40 4.29
C THR A 100 -19.40 6.65 3.68
N THR A 101 -18.89 7.89 3.75
CA THR A 101 -17.52 8.23 3.34
C THR A 101 -16.48 7.57 4.24
N LYS A 102 -16.70 7.58 5.57
CA LYS A 102 -15.84 6.91 6.57
C LYS A 102 -15.76 5.40 6.37
N GLN A 103 -16.86 4.76 5.97
CA GLN A 103 -16.87 3.33 5.66
C GLN A 103 -16.10 3.05 4.36
N ALA A 104 -16.29 3.87 3.33
CA ALA A 104 -15.57 3.72 2.06
C ALA A 104 -14.05 3.86 2.26
N SER A 105 -13.60 4.83 3.06
CA SER A 105 -12.17 5.01 3.36
C SER A 105 -11.56 3.80 4.08
N GLN A 106 -12.29 3.20 5.03
CA GLN A 106 -11.85 1.97 5.71
C GLN A 106 -11.72 0.78 4.77
N GLN A 107 -12.61 0.67 3.77
CA GLN A 107 -12.58 -0.41 2.79
C GLN A 107 -11.52 -0.18 1.71
N LEU A 108 -11.21 1.07 1.38
CA LEU A 108 -10.24 1.44 0.35
C LEU A 108 -8.78 1.37 0.82
N LEU A 109 -8.52 1.60 2.11
CA LEU A 109 -7.16 1.63 2.65
C LEU A 109 -6.34 0.34 2.35
N PRO A 110 -6.89 -0.88 2.54
CA PRO A 110 -6.16 -2.12 2.22
C PRO A 110 -5.87 -2.26 0.72
N PHE A 111 -6.79 -1.85 -0.14
CA PHE A 111 -6.58 -1.87 -1.59
C PHE A 111 -5.47 -0.91 -2.01
N ALA A 112 -5.48 0.30 -1.45
CA ALA A 112 -4.47 1.32 -1.74
C ALA A 112 -3.06 0.87 -1.32
N ILE A 113 -2.90 0.28 -0.13
CA ILE A 113 -1.57 -0.15 0.34
C ILE A 113 -1.02 -1.31 -0.49
N GLN A 114 -1.88 -2.22 -0.97
CA GLN A 114 -1.50 -3.31 -1.86
C GLN A 114 -1.04 -2.76 -3.23
N ALA A 115 -1.78 -1.82 -3.81
CA ALA A 115 -1.43 -1.22 -5.10
C ALA A 115 -0.08 -0.48 -5.09
N ILE A 116 0.31 0.12 -3.94
CA ILE A 116 1.62 0.77 -3.77
C ILE A 116 2.78 -0.24 -3.91
N GLN A 117 2.54 -1.53 -3.65
CA GLN A 117 3.59 -2.55 -3.70
C GLN A 117 3.89 -3.08 -5.12
N GLU A 118 3.07 -2.72 -6.12
CA GLU A 118 3.08 -3.37 -7.44
C GLU A 118 4.21 -2.89 -8.37
N ASN A 119 5.25 -2.22 -7.85
CA ASN A 119 6.43 -1.75 -8.60
C ASN A 119 6.09 -0.91 -9.86
N ASN A 120 4.94 -0.25 -9.86
CA ASN A 120 4.52 0.64 -10.93
C ASN A 120 4.47 2.09 -10.41
N SER A 121 5.26 2.97 -11.02
CA SER A 121 5.41 4.38 -10.58
C SER A 121 4.09 5.17 -10.64
N GLU A 122 3.33 5.05 -11.73
CA GLU A 122 2.08 5.81 -11.91
C GLU A 122 0.99 5.31 -10.96
N LEU A 123 0.82 3.99 -10.88
CA LEU A 123 -0.10 3.35 -9.94
C LEU A 123 0.25 3.69 -8.48
N THR A 124 1.54 3.67 -8.14
CA THR A 124 2.01 4.01 -6.79
C THR A 124 1.63 5.42 -6.39
N LYS A 125 1.78 6.40 -7.30
CA LYS A 125 1.40 7.79 -7.04
C LYS A 125 -0.09 7.92 -6.72
N GLU A 126 -0.93 7.37 -7.58
CA GLU A 126 -2.37 7.41 -7.42
C GLU A 126 -2.82 6.65 -6.15
N ALA A 127 -2.26 5.47 -5.90
CA ALA A 127 -2.57 4.67 -4.72
C ALA A 127 -2.14 5.37 -3.41
N MET A 128 -1.02 6.09 -3.41
CA MET A 128 -0.63 6.93 -2.27
C MET A 128 -1.63 8.06 -2.02
N ASP A 129 -2.10 8.76 -3.05
CA ASP A 129 -3.09 9.82 -2.90
C ASP A 129 -4.41 9.26 -2.36
N LEU A 130 -4.79 8.06 -2.79
CA LEU A 130 -5.96 7.35 -2.26
C LEU A 130 -5.76 6.92 -0.81
N PHE A 131 -4.57 6.42 -0.45
CA PHE A 131 -4.22 6.05 0.92
C PHE A 131 -4.28 7.25 1.87
N ILE A 132 -3.65 8.37 1.48
CA ILE A 132 -3.68 9.62 2.26
C ILE A 132 -5.10 10.14 2.38
N TRP A 133 -5.89 10.11 1.30
CA TRP A 133 -7.31 10.45 1.39
C TRP A 133 -8.02 9.60 2.45
N CYS A 134 -7.79 8.29 2.49
CA CYS A 134 -8.41 7.42 3.49
C CYS A 134 -8.10 7.86 4.93
N LEU A 135 -6.85 8.25 5.20
CA LEU A 135 -6.44 8.79 6.51
C LEU A 135 -7.19 10.09 6.87
N THR A 136 -7.39 10.99 5.91
CA THR A 136 -8.11 12.26 6.15
C THR A 136 -9.60 12.05 6.47
N GLN A 137 -10.20 10.95 6.02
CA GLN A 137 -11.65 10.75 6.18
C GLN A 137 -12.02 10.06 7.50
N ASN A 138 -11.17 9.16 8.01
CA ASN A 138 -11.52 8.32 9.16
C ASN A 138 -10.31 7.97 10.04
N ALA A 139 -10.39 8.32 11.33
CA ALA A 139 -9.37 8.00 12.32
C ALA A 139 -9.12 6.48 12.48
N GLU A 140 -10.12 5.64 12.19
CA GLU A 140 -9.95 4.19 12.26
C GLU A 140 -9.01 3.66 11.16
N CYS A 141 -8.80 4.42 10.08
CA CYS A 141 -7.81 4.08 9.05
C CYS A 141 -6.39 4.03 9.62
N TYR A 142 -6.08 4.82 10.67
CA TYR A 142 -4.78 4.77 11.33
C TYR A 142 -4.57 3.45 12.07
N LYS A 143 -5.60 2.96 12.79
CA LYS A 143 -5.55 1.63 13.43
C LYS A 143 -5.45 0.50 12.42
N GLN A 144 -6.15 0.61 11.28
CA GLN A 144 -6.00 -0.36 10.18
C GLN A 144 -4.60 -0.32 9.58
N TRP A 145 -4.02 0.87 9.38
CA TRP A 145 -2.64 1.01 8.91
C TRP A 145 -1.65 0.33 9.85
N GLU A 146 -1.82 0.48 11.17
CA GLU A 146 -0.98 -0.22 12.15
C GLU A 146 -1.06 -1.74 12.02
N LYS A 147 -2.25 -2.30 11.74
CA LYS A 147 -2.44 -3.74 11.53
C LYS A 147 -1.77 -4.22 10.25
N LEU A 148 -1.94 -3.47 9.16
CA LEU A 148 -1.40 -3.80 7.84
C LEU A 148 0.12 -3.56 7.73
N TYR A 149 0.71 -2.79 8.67
CA TYR A 149 2.10 -2.36 8.61
C TYR A 149 3.11 -3.50 8.38
N VAL A 150 2.99 -4.60 9.13
CA VAL A 150 3.99 -5.67 9.15
C VAL A 150 4.14 -6.33 7.78
N GLU A 151 3.02 -6.52 7.07
CA GLU A 151 2.98 -7.09 5.72
C GLU A 151 3.32 -6.04 4.63
N ASN A 152 3.31 -4.76 4.99
CA ASN A 152 3.35 -3.65 4.04
C ASN A 152 4.39 -2.57 4.38
N VAL A 153 5.52 -2.97 4.96
CA VAL A 153 6.59 -2.06 5.39
C VAL A 153 7.10 -1.20 4.23
N GLY A 154 7.37 -1.81 3.06
CA GLY A 154 7.83 -1.09 1.88
C GLY A 154 6.85 -0.02 1.41
N ALA A 155 5.56 -0.35 1.33
CA ALA A 155 4.52 0.61 0.98
C ALA A 155 4.38 1.73 2.01
N THR A 156 4.45 1.38 3.30
CA THR A 156 4.42 2.35 4.40
C THR A 156 5.54 3.38 4.29
N ILE A 157 6.77 2.93 4.01
CA ILE A 157 7.93 3.83 3.83
C ILE A 157 7.70 4.81 2.68
N ILE A 158 7.12 4.35 1.56
CA ILE A 158 6.82 5.20 0.41
C ILE A 158 5.77 6.26 0.79
N VAL A 159 4.68 5.87 1.47
CA VAL A 159 3.66 6.80 1.96
C VAL A 159 4.25 7.82 2.93
N LEU A 160 5.09 7.38 3.87
CA LEU A 160 5.74 8.26 4.84
C LEU A 160 6.66 9.28 4.17
N ARG A 161 7.41 8.88 3.13
CA ARG A 161 8.21 9.82 2.32
C ARG A 161 7.33 10.89 1.70
N LYS A 162 6.22 10.50 1.07
CA LYS A 162 5.29 11.45 0.45
C LYS A 162 4.66 12.40 1.47
N LEU A 163 4.21 11.87 2.62
CA LEU A 163 3.68 12.67 3.72
C LEU A 163 4.72 13.67 4.23
N SER A 164 5.99 13.26 4.34
CA SER A 164 7.06 14.16 4.76
C SER A 164 7.39 15.24 3.72
N THR A 165 7.34 14.93 2.42
CA THR A 165 7.68 15.91 1.36
C THR A 165 6.54 16.89 1.11
N GLU A 166 5.29 16.43 1.21
CA GLU A 166 4.10 17.19 0.87
C GLU A 166 3.26 17.56 2.11
N TRP A 167 3.86 17.55 3.31
CA TRP A 167 3.16 17.73 4.58
C TRP A 167 2.25 18.97 4.61
N ARG A 168 2.73 20.10 4.06
CA ARG A 168 1.99 21.37 3.99
C ARG A 168 0.64 21.25 3.28
N ASN A 169 0.48 20.28 2.36
CA ASN A 169 -0.77 20.06 1.64
C ASN A 169 -1.78 19.24 2.44
N TYR A 170 -1.31 18.52 3.46
CA TYR A 170 -2.10 17.56 4.22
C TYR A 170 -2.30 17.95 5.69
N SER A 171 -1.45 18.81 6.25
CA SER A 171 -1.48 19.27 7.65
C SER A 171 -2.86 19.78 8.08
N ALA A 172 -3.54 20.56 7.22
CA ALA A 172 -4.87 21.08 7.52
C ALA A 172 -5.98 20.00 7.59
N LYS A 173 -5.73 18.81 7.03
CA LYS A 173 -6.72 17.72 6.90
C LYS A 173 -6.42 16.52 7.78
N ILE A 174 -5.16 16.35 8.19
CA ILE A 174 -4.70 15.25 9.03
C ILE A 174 -4.51 15.79 10.45
N SER A 175 -5.04 15.08 11.45
CA SER A 175 -4.73 15.36 12.85
C SER A 175 -3.25 15.00 13.12
N PRO A 176 -2.39 15.98 13.47
CA PRO A 176 -0.98 15.72 13.75
C PRO A 176 -0.79 14.77 14.93
N ASP A 177 -1.60 14.92 15.98
CA ASP A 177 -1.55 14.07 17.17
C ASP A 177 -1.85 12.61 16.85
N THR A 178 -2.89 12.36 16.05
CA THR A 178 -3.28 11.00 15.64
C THR A 178 -2.16 10.36 14.81
N LEU A 179 -1.56 11.12 13.90
CA LEU A 179 -0.43 10.65 13.11
C LEU A 179 0.79 10.38 14.00
N LYS A 180 1.11 11.26 14.96
CA LYS A 180 2.23 11.09 15.89
C LYS A 180 2.12 9.81 16.71
N VAL A 181 0.93 9.53 17.26
CA VAL A 181 0.65 8.28 18.00
C VAL A 181 0.86 7.07 17.09
N THR A 182 0.31 7.11 15.88
CA THR A 182 0.46 6.02 14.90
C THR A 182 1.93 5.78 14.58
N LEU A 183 2.70 6.83 14.29
CA LEU A 183 4.13 6.73 13.98
C LEU A 183 4.95 6.16 15.15
N LYS A 184 4.61 6.50 16.39
CA LYS A 184 5.21 5.89 17.60
C LYS A 184 4.91 4.40 17.66
N HIS A 185 3.67 3.97 17.42
CA HIS A 185 3.30 2.55 17.40
C HIS A 185 4.01 1.79 16.28
N LEU A 186 4.03 2.35 15.07
CA LEU A 186 4.77 1.76 13.96
C LEU A 186 6.26 1.60 14.33
N ARG A 187 6.86 2.62 14.97
CA ARG A 187 8.28 2.58 15.38
C ARG A 187 8.52 1.47 16.40
N ALA A 188 7.64 1.34 17.38
CA ALA A 188 7.69 0.28 18.38
C ALA A 188 7.59 -1.12 17.74
N LYS A 189 6.79 -1.30 16.68
CA LYS A 189 6.73 -2.56 15.94
C LYS A 189 8.05 -2.88 15.21
N VAL A 190 8.72 -1.88 14.64
CA VAL A 190 10.05 -2.06 14.02
C VAL A 190 11.09 -2.48 15.05
N THR A 191 11.13 -1.80 16.20
CA THR A 191 12.10 -2.10 17.25
C THR A 191 11.83 -3.45 17.89
N SER A 192 10.56 -3.81 18.12
CA SER A 192 10.18 -5.15 18.61
C SER A 192 10.59 -6.24 17.64
N CYS A 193 10.32 -6.10 16.33
CA CYS A 193 10.78 -7.07 15.34
C CYS A 193 12.31 -7.20 15.32
N SER A 194 13.02 -6.07 15.42
CA SER A 194 14.49 -6.06 15.50
C SER A 194 15.01 -6.73 16.78
N TYR A 195 14.30 -6.60 17.90
CA TYR A 195 14.70 -7.16 19.19
C TYR A 195 14.43 -8.67 19.30
N CYS A 196 13.26 -9.13 18.84
CA CYS A 196 12.96 -10.56 18.69
C CYS A 196 14.01 -11.24 17.81
N TYR A 197 14.50 -10.52 16.78
CA TYR A 197 15.53 -11.00 15.88
C TYR A 197 16.92 -11.16 16.52
N LEU A 198 17.33 -10.20 17.37
CA LEU A 198 18.60 -10.25 18.11
C LEU A 198 18.63 -11.36 19.17
N LEU A 199 17.46 -11.74 19.71
CA LEU A 199 17.31 -12.77 20.72
C LEU A 199 17.01 -14.17 20.17
N SER A 200 16.79 -14.32 18.86
CA SER A 200 16.57 -15.63 18.22
C SER A 200 17.76 -16.58 18.44
N ILE A 201 17.45 -17.80 18.91
CA ILE A 201 18.35 -18.96 18.91
C ILE A 201 17.86 -19.81 17.73
N PRO A 202 18.66 -19.93 16.64
CA PRO A 202 20.10 -20.23 16.70
C PRO A 202 21.07 -19.10 16.25
N PRO A 203 22.38 -19.21 16.59
CA PRO A 203 23.42 -18.19 16.34
C PRO A 203 23.62 -17.80 14.87
N MET A 204 23.18 -18.66 13.95
CA MET A 204 23.17 -18.39 12.50
C MET A 204 22.33 -17.17 12.12
N LEU A 205 21.19 -16.98 12.79
CA LEU A 205 20.33 -15.82 12.55
C LEU A 205 21.08 -14.53 12.94
N ARG A 206 21.78 -14.50 14.08
CA ARG A 206 22.54 -13.30 14.49
C ARG A 206 23.58 -12.85 13.45
N LYS A 207 24.19 -13.77 12.70
CA LYS A 207 25.20 -13.45 11.67
C LYS A 207 24.65 -13.23 10.27
N TYR A 208 23.61 -13.97 9.85
CA TYR A 208 23.17 -13.99 8.46
C TYR A 208 21.76 -13.51 8.23
N GLY A 209 20.84 -13.69 9.17
CA GLY A 209 19.47 -13.24 8.91
C GLY A 209 19.27 -11.74 9.17
N PHE A 210 20.31 -11.00 9.60
CA PHE A 210 20.37 -9.56 9.32
C PHE A 210 20.13 -9.33 7.82
N HIS A 211 20.73 -10.14 6.92
CA HIS A 211 20.42 -10.09 5.49
C HIS A 211 19.06 -10.69 5.09
N LEU A 212 18.47 -11.60 5.88
CA LEU A 212 17.14 -12.19 5.59
C LEU A 212 15.97 -11.29 6.01
N VAL A 213 16.03 -10.63 7.16
CA VAL A 213 15.02 -9.65 7.60
C VAL A 213 15.06 -8.41 6.72
N LEU A 214 16.25 -8.03 6.28
CA LEU A 214 16.47 -7.06 5.20
C LEU A 214 15.95 -7.53 3.84
N SER A 215 15.38 -8.73 3.70
CA SER A 215 14.98 -9.30 2.41
C SER A 215 13.47 -9.49 2.19
N GLY A 216 12.66 -8.72 2.92
CA GLY A 216 11.22 -8.55 2.75
C GLY A 216 10.61 -9.14 1.48
N ASN A 217 9.65 -10.05 1.67
CA ASN A 217 8.81 -10.75 0.70
C ASN A 217 9.42 -11.93 -0.09
N ARG A 218 10.47 -12.61 0.40
CA ARG A 218 10.91 -13.90 -0.19
C ARG A 218 11.09 -15.10 0.74
N TYR A 219 10.64 -15.01 1.99
CA TYR A 219 10.52 -16.19 2.85
C TYR A 219 9.04 -16.35 3.22
N TYR A 220 8.39 -17.30 2.54
CA TYR A 220 7.22 -17.93 3.12
C TYR A 220 7.63 -18.57 4.44
N ILE A 221 6.68 -18.64 5.38
CA ILE A 221 6.77 -19.36 6.66
C ILE A 221 7.54 -20.66 6.41
N SER A 222 8.81 -20.68 6.82
CA SER A 222 9.54 -21.92 7.03
C SER A 222 9.22 -22.26 8.46
N ASP A 223 8.59 -23.41 8.65
CA ASP A 223 8.33 -23.92 9.98
C ASP A 223 9.66 -23.94 10.73
N GLN A 224 9.62 -23.61 12.01
CA GLN A 224 10.79 -23.43 12.87
C GLN A 224 11.81 -24.60 12.78
N GLY A 225 11.37 -25.78 12.32
CA GLY A 225 12.16 -26.97 12.03
C GLY A 225 13.20 -26.83 10.91
N ASP A 226 12.90 -26.13 9.81
CA ASP A 226 13.84 -26.03 8.67
C ASP A 226 15.13 -25.27 9.06
N PHE A 227 15.01 -24.29 9.97
CA PHE A 227 16.15 -23.52 10.47
C PHE A 227 16.98 -24.29 11.49
N LEU A 228 16.35 -25.18 12.27
CA LEU A 228 17.05 -26.03 13.22
C LEU A 228 17.91 -27.05 12.47
N GLU A 229 17.36 -27.68 11.42
CA GLU A 229 18.07 -28.68 10.62
C GLU A 229 19.28 -28.07 9.88
N ILE A 230 19.13 -26.86 9.32
CA ILE A 230 20.23 -26.12 8.66
C ILE A 230 21.28 -25.65 9.67
N ASP A 231 20.88 -25.23 10.87
CA ASP A 231 21.83 -24.83 11.92
C ASP A 231 22.60 -26.04 12.45
N GLU A 232 21.94 -27.19 12.64
CA GLU A 232 22.58 -28.45 13.04
C GLU A 232 23.59 -28.94 11.98
N GLN A 233 23.22 -28.82 10.69
CA GLN A 233 24.13 -29.09 9.57
C GLN A 233 25.33 -28.12 9.50
N TRP A 234 25.19 -26.90 10.02
CA TRP A 234 26.27 -25.92 10.08
C TRP A 234 27.15 -26.09 11.31
N GLN A 235 26.56 -26.45 12.44
CA GLN A 235 27.27 -26.73 13.69
C GLN A 235 28.09 -28.02 13.62
N SER A 236 27.63 -29.01 12.85
CA SER A 236 28.33 -30.28 12.60
C SER A 236 29.60 -30.16 11.72
N ARG A 237 29.88 -28.98 11.14
CA ARG A 237 31.08 -28.79 10.30
C ARG A 237 32.35 -28.56 11.16
N PRO A 238 33.47 -29.25 10.89
CA PRO A 238 34.67 -29.19 11.72
C PRO A 238 35.25 -27.77 11.79
N ARG A 239 35.58 -27.33 13.01
CA ARG A 239 36.07 -25.96 13.27
C ARG A 239 37.60 -25.92 13.20
N GLY A 240 38.15 -25.54 12.04
CA GLY A 240 39.57 -25.21 11.89
C GLY A 240 40.02 -25.14 10.42
N GLY A 241 40.73 -24.07 10.04
CA GLY A 241 41.40 -23.93 8.74
C GLY A 241 40.69 -23.03 7.70
N ARG A 242 41.49 -22.09 7.14
CA ARG A 242 41.29 -21.12 6.01
C ARG A 242 39.89 -20.49 5.85
N LYS A 243 39.83 -19.13 5.82
CA LYS A 243 38.60 -18.31 5.66
C LYS A 243 37.57 -18.99 4.75
N ARG A 244 36.46 -19.42 5.37
CA ARG A 244 35.33 -20.13 4.77
C ARG A 244 34.82 -19.36 3.54
N LYS A 245 34.78 -19.98 2.35
CA LYS A 245 34.05 -19.41 1.21
C LYS A 245 32.56 -19.57 1.49
N CYS A 246 31.91 -18.48 1.89
CA CYS A 246 30.46 -18.41 1.98
C CYS A 246 29.84 -18.67 0.58
N PRO A 247 28.64 -19.26 0.50
CA PRO A 247 27.82 -19.17 -0.71
C PRO A 247 27.72 -17.70 -1.13
N SER A 248 27.88 -17.39 -2.41
CA SER A 248 27.89 -16.00 -2.86
C SER A 248 26.51 -15.36 -2.62
N ILE A 249 26.51 -14.22 -1.94
CA ILE A 249 25.34 -13.36 -1.67
C ILE A 249 24.50 -13.09 -2.95
N GLY A 250 25.14 -13.15 -4.11
CA GLY A 250 24.51 -12.96 -5.43
C GLY A 250 23.40 -13.96 -5.78
N SER A 251 23.35 -15.17 -5.19
CA SER A 251 22.24 -16.09 -5.43
C SER A 251 20.95 -15.68 -4.70
N PHE A 252 21.07 -15.03 -3.53
CA PHE A 252 19.94 -14.56 -2.72
C PHE A 252 19.43 -13.16 -3.15
N CYS A 253 20.31 -12.28 -3.61
CA CYS A 253 20.01 -10.85 -3.80
C CYS A 253 19.30 -10.44 -5.09
N ARG A 254 18.61 -11.33 -5.81
CA ARG A 254 17.81 -10.95 -6.99
C ARG A 254 16.41 -10.44 -6.62
N LYS A 255 16.31 -9.27 -5.98
CA LYS A 255 15.19 -8.28 -5.97
C LYS A 255 15.36 -7.34 -4.76
N ARG A 256 15.22 -6.02 -4.98
CA ARG A 256 15.58 -4.89 -4.08
C ARG A 256 14.76 -4.84 -2.78
N ILE A 257 15.40 -4.53 -1.64
CA ILE A 257 14.75 -4.31 -0.32
C ILE A 257 15.39 -3.14 0.46
N VAL A 258 14.63 -2.51 1.36
CA VAL A 258 14.98 -1.40 2.26
C VAL A 258 15.22 -1.93 3.69
N SER A 259 16.23 -1.40 4.40
CA SER A 259 16.63 -1.87 5.73
C SER A 259 15.71 -1.46 6.89
N PRO A 260 15.47 -2.28 7.96
CA PRO A 260 14.83 -1.83 9.20
C PRO A 260 15.49 -0.58 9.81
N GLU A 261 16.81 -0.45 9.67
CA GLU A 261 17.55 0.74 10.06
C GLU A 261 17.10 1.96 9.23
N GLN A 262 17.00 1.80 7.90
CA GLN A 262 16.50 2.83 6.99
C GLN A 262 15.02 3.18 7.24
N ALA A 263 14.19 2.19 7.62
CA ALA A 263 12.79 2.39 7.98
C ALA A 263 12.68 3.20 9.28
N SER A 264 13.48 2.84 10.30
CA SER A 264 13.57 3.54 11.58
C SER A 264 14.06 4.99 11.41
N THR A 265 15.16 5.20 10.67
CA THR A 265 15.69 6.53 10.36
C THR A 265 14.68 7.37 9.58
N LEU A 266 13.98 6.78 8.61
CA LEU A 266 12.96 7.50 7.85
C LEU A 266 11.77 7.89 8.74
N MET A 267 11.27 6.99 9.60
CA MET A 267 10.18 7.31 10.53
C MET A 267 10.58 8.40 11.51
N TYR A 268 11.82 8.37 11.98
CA TYR A 268 12.41 9.45 12.78
C TYR A 268 12.50 10.77 12.00
N ASN A 269 12.94 10.75 10.74
CA ASN A 269 12.98 11.95 9.89
C ASN A 269 11.59 12.49 9.57
N VAL A 270 10.58 11.64 9.40
CA VAL A 270 9.19 12.05 9.19
C VAL A 270 8.65 12.72 10.45
N LEU A 271 8.84 12.10 11.61
CA LEU A 271 8.51 12.70 12.91
C LEU A 271 9.26 14.03 13.10
N ARG A 272 10.54 14.08 12.75
CA ARG A 272 11.37 15.28 12.80
C ARG A 272 10.76 16.40 11.97
N ASN A 273 10.50 16.12 10.69
CA ASN A 273 10.00 17.11 9.73
C ASN A 273 8.61 17.61 10.10
N ILE A 274 7.71 16.73 10.55
CA ILE A 274 6.38 17.12 11.02
C ILE A 274 6.50 18.01 12.26
N MET A 275 7.34 17.64 13.23
CA MET A 275 7.53 18.41 14.46
C MET A 275 8.23 19.76 14.25
N GLN A 276 9.19 19.83 13.32
CA GLN A 276 9.81 21.10 12.92
C GLN A 276 8.84 22.00 12.15
N ALA A 277 7.97 21.41 11.31
CA ALA A 277 7.06 22.15 10.46
C ALA A 277 5.83 22.72 11.20
N GLU A 278 5.36 22.06 12.27
CA GLU A 278 4.13 22.47 12.97
C GLU A 278 4.33 22.93 14.41
N PHE A 279 5.39 22.48 15.09
CA PHE A 279 5.41 22.59 16.55
C PHE A 279 6.66 23.23 17.15
N CYS A 280 7.72 23.60 16.41
CA CYS A 280 8.91 24.31 16.96
C CYS A 280 9.50 23.76 18.28
N TRP A 281 9.28 22.48 18.63
CA TRP A 281 9.63 21.91 19.94
C TRP A 281 10.46 20.63 19.73
N TRP A 282 11.62 20.76 19.09
CA TRP A 282 12.49 19.61 18.82
C TRP A 282 13.30 19.16 20.05
N ASP A 283 13.42 20.01 21.06
CA ASP A 283 14.35 19.83 22.18
C ASP A 283 13.79 18.97 23.33
N GLU A 284 12.56 18.44 23.24
CA GLU A 284 11.92 17.65 24.31
C GLU A 284 11.83 16.12 24.02
N ILE A 285 12.50 15.61 22.98
CA ILE A 285 12.45 14.17 22.60
C ILE A 285 13.85 13.52 22.51
N GLU A 286 14.86 14.12 23.12
CA GLU A 286 16.06 13.36 23.56
C GLU A 286 15.81 12.67 24.90
#